data_AF-V3Z5S5-F1
#
_entry.id   AF-V3Z5S5-F1
#
_cell.length_a   1.000
_cell.length_b   1.000
_cell.length_c   1.000
_cell.angle_alpha   90.00
_cell.angle_beta   90.00
_cell.angle_gamma   90.00
#
_symmetry.space_group_name_H-M   'P 1'
#
loop_
_entity.id
_entity.type
_entity.pdbx_description
1 polymer ?
#
loop_
_entity_poly.entity_id
_entity_poly.type
_entity_poly.pdbx_seq_one_letter_code
_entity_poly.pdbx_strand_id
1 'polypeptide(L)'
;IVSFLIEGIFGSSGKVWKEQRKFAVETLREFGFGRTMMEDKIYEEIAALVEAIRQKNGVGFDMCRLIHVSVFNVICSIVFGERFDYNNKALQLYLNKAEENFQYHRTINNVYKANATLVEPAIEEHLKNYDEDNTDDFISCYLKEM
;
A
#
# COMPACT_ATOMS: atom_id res chain seq x y z
N ILE A 1 -11.67 -17.25 3.06
CA ILE A 1 -12.91 -16.45 2.92
C ILE A 1 -12.61 -15.05 2.35
N VAL A 2 -11.42 -14.46 2.60
CA VAL A 2 -11.02 -13.17 1.97
C VAL A 2 -10.37 -13.33 0.57
N SER A 3 -9.79 -14.49 0.26
CA SER A 3 -9.00 -14.70 -0.98
C SER A 3 -9.83 -14.94 -2.27
N PHE A 4 -11.17 -15.09 -2.21
CA PHE A 4 -11.97 -15.58 -3.35
C PHE A 4 -13.09 -14.67 -3.86
N LEU A 5 -13.36 -13.51 -3.26
CA LEU A 5 -14.60 -12.78 -3.58
C LEU A 5 -14.45 -11.43 -4.32
N ILE A 6 -13.25 -10.92 -4.55
CA ILE A 6 -13.14 -9.62 -5.23
C ILE A 6 -12.03 -9.66 -6.28
N GLU A 7 -12.43 -9.83 -7.54
CA GLU A 7 -11.58 -9.42 -8.66
C GLU A 7 -11.36 -7.91 -8.54
N GLY A 8 -10.16 -7.50 -8.09
CA GLY A 8 -9.77 -6.09 -8.06
C GLY A 8 -9.78 -5.46 -9.46
N ILE A 9 -9.46 -4.16 -9.56
CA ILE A 9 -9.55 -3.41 -10.84
C ILE A 9 -8.76 -4.09 -11.98
N PHE A 10 -7.61 -4.70 -11.71
CA PHE A 10 -6.80 -5.37 -12.74
C PHE A 10 -7.32 -6.76 -13.14
N GLY A 11 -8.06 -7.43 -12.25
CA GLY A 11 -8.55 -8.78 -12.47
C GLY A 11 -10.00 -8.86 -12.98
N SER A 12 -10.74 -7.75 -12.90
CA SER A 12 -12.17 -7.69 -13.22
C SER A 12 -12.47 -7.13 -14.61
N SER A 13 -13.68 -7.40 -15.10
CA SER A 13 -14.18 -6.83 -16.35
C SER A 13 -15.67 -6.45 -16.26
N GLY A 14 -16.18 -5.78 -17.29
CA GLY A 14 -17.61 -5.48 -17.40
C GLY A 14 -18.13 -4.58 -16.28
N LYS A 15 -19.20 -5.01 -15.62
CA LYS A 15 -19.87 -4.23 -14.56
C LYS A 15 -18.99 -4.13 -13.29
N VAL A 16 -18.38 -5.24 -12.87
CA VAL A 16 -17.53 -5.30 -11.67
C VAL A 16 -16.36 -4.33 -11.79
N TRP A 17 -15.66 -4.31 -12.93
CA TRP A 17 -14.58 -3.36 -13.17
C TRP A 17 -15.03 -1.90 -13.07
N LYS A 18 -16.22 -1.57 -13.62
CA LYS A 18 -16.76 -0.20 -13.57
C LYS A 18 -17.04 0.23 -12.14
N GLU A 19 -17.62 -0.66 -11.33
CA GLU A 19 -17.93 -0.40 -9.92
C GLU A 19 -16.64 -0.23 -9.10
N GLN A 20 -15.72 -1.19 -9.19
CA GLN A 20 -14.41 -1.14 -8.52
C GLN A 20 -13.61 0.13 -8.87
N ARG A 21 -13.55 0.48 -10.16
CA ARG A 21 -12.83 1.67 -10.62
C ARG A 21 -13.52 2.95 -10.15
N LYS A 22 -14.86 3.00 -10.17
CA LYS A 22 -15.62 4.17 -9.72
C LYS A 22 -15.37 4.42 -8.24
N PHE A 23 -15.57 3.39 -7.41
CA PHE A 23 -15.30 3.43 -5.97
C PHE A 23 -13.88 3.93 -5.70
N ALA A 24 -12.87 3.26 -6.26
CA ALA A 24 -11.47 3.63 -5.97
C ALA A 24 -11.13 5.08 -6.34
N VAL A 25 -11.66 5.59 -7.48
CA VAL A 25 -11.41 6.98 -7.90
C VAL A 25 -12.14 7.98 -7.00
N GLU A 26 -13.36 7.68 -6.56
CA GLU A 26 -14.13 8.54 -5.67
C GLU A 26 -13.48 8.60 -4.29
N THR A 27 -13.19 7.45 -3.69
CA THR A 27 -12.54 7.34 -2.37
C THR A 27 -11.13 7.97 -2.37
N LEU A 28 -10.31 7.74 -3.40
CA LEU A 28 -8.98 8.39 -3.46
C LEU A 28 -9.08 9.91 -3.53
N ARG A 29 -10.11 10.46 -4.20
CA ARG A 29 -10.34 11.93 -4.22
C ARG A 29 -10.73 12.47 -2.85
N GLU A 30 -11.46 11.70 -2.05
CA GLU A 30 -11.80 12.06 -0.66
C GLU A 30 -10.56 12.10 0.23
N PHE A 31 -9.64 11.15 0.06
CA PHE A 31 -8.30 11.17 0.69
C PHE A 31 -7.34 12.22 0.09
N GLY A 32 -7.86 13.14 -0.72
CA GLY A 32 -7.09 14.24 -1.27
C GLY A 32 -6.12 13.85 -2.37
N PHE A 33 -6.39 12.79 -3.13
CA PHE A 33 -5.64 12.54 -4.37
C PHE A 33 -5.73 13.76 -5.30
N GLY A 34 -4.57 14.38 -5.54
CA GLY A 34 -4.46 15.65 -6.27
C GLY A 34 -4.81 16.91 -5.45
N ARG A 35 -4.78 16.81 -4.10
CA ARG A 35 -5.02 17.90 -3.14
C ARG A 35 -4.03 17.82 -1.97
N THR A 36 -4.06 18.84 -1.10
CA THR A 36 -3.15 19.03 0.05
C THR A 36 -3.11 17.87 1.06
N MET A 37 -4.22 17.17 1.32
CA MET A 37 -4.23 16.07 2.29
C MET A 37 -3.28 14.91 1.91
N MET A 38 -3.14 14.61 0.62
CA MET A 38 -2.16 13.62 0.17
C MET A 38 -0.73 14.19 0.21
N GLU A 39 -0.58 15.49 -0.02
CA GLU A 39 0.71 16.17 0.11
C GLU A 39 1.23 16.08 1.55
N ASP A 40 0.37 16.19 2.56
CA ASP A 40 0.76 16.08 3.97
C ASP A 40 1.37 14.69 4.27
N LYS A 41 0.73 13.60 3.82
CA LYS A 41 1.29 12.23 3.95
C LYS A 41 2.63 12.07 3.21
N ILE A 42 2.78 12.73 2.06
CA ILE A 42 4.05 12.74 1.31
C ILE A 42 5.13 13.51 2.10
N TYR A 43 4.80 14.68 2.67
CA TYR A 43 5.73 15.47 3.46
C TYR A 43 6.18 14.76 4.73
N GLU A 44 5.26 14.09 5.43
CA GLU A 44 5.57 13.23 6.57
C GLU A 44 6.58 12.14 6.17
N GLU A 45 6.36 11.48 5.03
CA GLU A 45 7.27 10.44 4.56
C GLU A 45 8.62 10.99 4.08
N ILE A 46 8.66 12.18 3.48
CA ILE A 46 9.92 12.87 3.13
C ILE A 46 10.75 13.12 4.38
N ALA A 47 10.13 13.57 5.48
CA ALA A 47 10.83 13.78 6.74
C ALA A 47 11.43 12.46 7.25
N ALA A 48 10.67 11.36 7.21
CA ALA A 48 11.17 10.04 7.58
C ALA A 48 12.31 9.55 6.67
N LEU A 49 12.22 9.78 5.36
CA LEU A 49 13.27 9.43 4.39
C LEU A 49 14.56 10.20 4.68
N VAL A 50 14.48 11.51 4.96
CA VAL A 50 15.65 12.33 5.30
C VAL A 50 16.34 11.80 6.55
N GLU A 51 15.58 11.42 7.58
CA GLU A 51 16.15 10.79 8.77
C GLU A 51 16.79 9.43 8.47
N ALA A 52 16.15 8.59 7.65
CA ALA A 52 16.71 7.31 7.22
C ALA A 52 18.02 7.48 6.44
N ILE A 53 18.15 8.53 5.63
CA ILE A 53 19.38 8.89 4.92
C ILE A 53 20.46 9.36 5.90
N ARG A 54 20.12 10.23 6.86
CA ARG A 54 21.06 10.73 7.88
C ARG A 54 21.68 9.58 8.68
N GLN A 55 20.89 8.58 9.03
CA GLN A 55 21.34 7.39 9.76
C GLN A 55 22.36 6.53 9.00
N LYS A 56 22.55 6.73 7.69
CA LYS A 56 23.60 6.05 6.91
C LYS A 56 25.01 6.58 7.22
N ASN A 57 25.13 7.73 7.89
CA ASN A 57 26.40 8.24 8.42
C ASN A 57 27.55 8.27 7.40
N GLY A 58 27.26 8.62 6.14
CA GLY A 58 28.25 8.71 5.05
C GLY A 58 28.69 7.37 4.46
N VAL A 59 28.14 6.24 4.93
CA VAL A 59 28.34 4.93 4.32
C VAL A 59 27.52 4.84 3.04
N GLY A 60 28.07 4.27 1.97
CA GLY A 60 27.33 4.04 0.72
C GLY A 60 26.11 3.15 0.93
N PHE A 61 24.99 3.49 0.29
CA PHE A 61 23.73 2.75 0.37
C PHE A 61 22.95 2.85 -0.95
N ASP A 62 21.97 1.98 -1.12
CA ASP A 62 21.03 2.03 -2.25
C ASP A 62 19.92 3.05 -1.96
N MET A 63 19.94 4.18 -2.67
CA MET A 63 18.92 5.24 -2.56
C MET A 63 17.58 4.82 -3.17
N CYS A 64 17.59 4.02 -4.24
CA CYS A 64 16.36 3.52 -4.85
C CYS A 64 15.57 2.68 -3.85
N ARG A 65 16.27 1.88 -3.04
CA ARG A 65 15.64 1.08 -2.00
C ARG A 65 14.91 1.93 -0.95
N LEU A 66 15.53 3.02 -0.47
CA LEU A 66 14.86 3.90 0.49
C LEU A 66 13.63 4.57 -0.15
N ILE A 67 13.75 5.04 -1.38
CA ILE A 67 12.62 5.65 -2.12
C ILE A 67 11.47 4.66 -2.31
N HIS A 68 11.74 3.39 -2.66
CA HIS A 68 10.69 2.38 -2.81
C HIS A 68 9.95 2.13 -1.50
N VAL A 69 10.68 2.08 -0.38
CA VAL A 69 10.05 2.01 0.95
C VAL A 69 9.20 3.25 1.23
N SER A 70 9.69 4.45 0.94
CA SER A 70 8.94 5.70 1.11
C SER A 70 7.63 5.69 0.33
N VAL A 71 7.69 5.37 -0.96
CA VAL A 71 6.50 5.30 -1.83
C VAL A 71 5.50 4.27 -1.30
N PHE A 72 5.99 3.11 -0.88
CA PHE A 72 5.14 2.08 -0.31
C PHE A 72 4.48 2.53 1.01
N ASN A 73 5.21 3.23 1.87
CA ASN A 73 4.67 3.78 3.12
C ASN A 73 3.59 4.84 2.87
N VAL A 74 3.74 5.70 1.86
CA VAL A 74 2.67 6.64 1.48
C VAL A 74 1.42 5.86 1.07
N ILE A 75 1.56 4.82 0.24
CA ILE A 75 0.44 3.97 -0.17
C ILE A 75 -0.21 3.29 1.05
N CYS A 76 0.58 2.66 1.93
CA CYS A 76 0.05 2.00 3.13
C CYS A 76 -0.64 2.97 4.08
N SER A 77 -0.13 4.19 4.22
CA SER A 77 -0.76 5.20 5.07
C SER A 77 -2.13 5.66 4.55
N ILE A 78 -2.41 5.47 3.26
CA ILE A 78 -3.72 5.75 2.64
C ILE A 78 -4.59 4.51 2.70
N VAL A 79 -4.00 3.33 2.48
CA VAL A 79 -4.76 2.08 2.34
C VAL A 79 -5.13 1.47 3.69
N PHE A 80 -4.21 1.49 4.65
CA PHE A 80 -4.34 0.84 5.97
C PHE A 80 -4.25 1.84 7.13
N GLY A 81 -4.03 3.13 6.85
CA GLY A 81 -3.74 4.12 7.89
C GLY A 81 -2.36 3.97 8.56
N GLU A 82 -1.57 2.97 8.17
CA GLU A 82 -0.33 2.60 8.85
C GLU A 82 0.92 2.75 7.98
N ARG A 83 2.08 2.82 8.63
CA ARG A 83 3.40 2.91 8.01
C ARG A 83 4.33 1.85 8.58
N PHE A 84 5.25 1.36 7.75
CA PHE A 84 6.26 0.40 8.14
C PHE A 84 7.61 1.05 8.40
N ASP A 85 8.36 0.51 9.35
CA ASP A 85 9.76 0.88 9.57
C ASP A 85 10.62 0.61 8.33
N TYR A 86 11.60 1.48 8.06
CA TYR A 86 12.48 1.34 6.89
C TYR A 86 13.29 0.05 6.88
N ASN A 87 13.54 -0.52 8.05
CA ASN A 87 14.26 -1.78 8.23
C ASN A 87 13.31 -2.96 8.46
N ASN A 88 12.01 -2.80 8.27
CA ASN A 88 11.04 -3.89 8.38
C ASN A 88 11.37 -5.00 7.36
N LYS A 89 11.76 -6.17 7.87
CA LYS A 89 12.22 -7.29 7.04
C LYS A 89 11.13 -7.85 6.13
N ALA A 90 9.87 -7.83 6.56
CA ALA A 90 8.74 -8.31 5.76
C ALA A 90 8.48 -7.36 4.59
N LEU A 91 8.54 -6.05 4.81
CA LEU A 91 8.46 -5.04 3.75
C LEU A 91 9.63 -5.17 2.76
N GLN A 92 10.85 -5.31 3.26
CA GLN A 92 12.03 -5.48 2.41
C GLN A 92 11.91 -6.71 1.51
N LEU A 93 11.42 -7.83 2.06
CA LEU A 93 11.14 -9.04 1.31
C LEU A 93 10.01 -8.85 0.29
N TYR A 94 8.94 -8.13 0.66
CA TYR A 94 7.84 -7.80 -0.23
C TYR A 94 8.32 -7.00 -1.45
N LEU A 95 9.07 -5.93 -1.23
CA LEU A 95 9.60 -5.07 -2.29
C LEU A 95 10.56 -5.83 -3.21
N ASN A 96 11.44 -6.68 -2.67
CA ASN A 96 12.29 -7.56 -3.48
C ASN A 96 11.46 -8.43 -4.44
N LYS A 97 10.44 -9.10 -3.91
CA LYS A 97 9.57 -9.97 -4.72
C LYS A 97 8.79 -9.16 -5.75
N ALA A 98 8.32 -7.96 -5.40
CA ALA A 98 7.61 -7.08 -6.31
C ALA A 98 8.51 -6.61 -7.46
N GLU A 99 9.73 -6.16 -7.16
CA GLU A 99 10.75 -5.76 -8.15
C GLU A 99 11.08 -6.91 -9.11
N GLU A 100 11.32 -8.12 -8.59
CA GLU A 100 11.57 -9.30 -9.43
C GLU A 100 10.41 -9.61 -10.38
N ASN A 101 9.16 -9.38 -9.95
CA ASN A 101 7.99 -9.63 -10.80
C ASN A 101 7.89 -8.64 -11.96
N PHE A 102 8.17 -7.36 -11.70
CA PHE A 102 8.17 -6.32 -12.75
C PHE A 102 9.31 -6.54 -13.75
N GLN A 103 10.50 -6.92 -13.28
CA GLN A 103 11.70 -7.00 -14.11
C GLN A 103 11.74 -8.26 -14.99
N TYR A 104 11.22 -9.39 -14.49
CA TYR A 104 11.28 -10.67 -15.19
C TYR A 104 9.96 -11.12 -15.81
N HIS A 105 8.88 -10.31 -15.71
CA HIS A 105 7.52 -10.70 -16.08
C HIS A 105 7.13 -12.09 -15.56
N ARG A 106 7.63 -12.46 -14.35
CA ARG A 106 7.27 -13.74 -13.73
C ARG A 106 5.78 -13.75 -13.42
N THR A 107 5.19 -14.95 -13.48
CA THR A 107 3.76 -15.19 -13.30
C THR A 107 3.22 -14.50 -12.04
N ILE A 108 1.99 -13.98 -12.12
CA ILE A 108 1.22 -13.29 -11.06
C ILE A 108 1.28 -14.04 -9.70
N ASN A 109 1.50 -15.36 -9.71
CA ASN A 109 1.76 -16.21 -8.55
C ASN A 109 2.79 -15.66 -7.53
N ASN A 110 3.83 -14.99 -7.99
CA ASN A 110 4.84 -14.44 -7.08
C ASN A 110 4.37 -13.15 -6.38
N VAL A 111 3.50 -12.36 -7.03
CA VAL A 111 2.85 -11.19 -6.40
C VAL A 111 1.89 -11.68 -5.32
N TYR A 112 1.08 -12.70 -5.60
CA TYR A 112 0.21 -13.31 -4.59
C TYR A 112 1.00 -13.84 -3.38
N LYS A 113 2.13 -14.52 -3.62
CA LYS A 113 3.03 -14.98 -2.55
C LYS A 113 3.72 -13.85 -1.80
N ALA A 114 3.90 -12.68 -2.40
CA ALA A 114 4.41 -11.50 -1.72
C ALA A 114 3.30 -10.88 -0.86
N ASN A 115 2.09 -10.75 -1.41
CA ASN A 115 0.92 -10.22 -0.69
C ASN A 115 0.64 -11.02 0.59
N ALA A 116 0.72 -12.35 0.54
CA ALA A 116 0.57 -13.21 1.71
C ALA A 116 1.58 -12.94 2.85
N THR A 117 2.70 -12.28 2.57
CA THR A 117 3.72 -11.99 3.60
C THR A 117 3.57 -10.64 4.28
N LEU A 118 2.76 -9.72 3.75
CA LEU A 118 2.66 -8.37 4.29
C LEU A 118 1.23 -7.82 4.21
N VAL A 119 0.62 -7.89 3.03
CA VAL A 119 -0.71 -7.32 2.76
C VAL A 119 -1.80 -8.12 3.48
N GLU A 120 -1.77 -9.46 3.41
CA GLU A 120 -2.80 -10.27 4.07
C GLU A 120 -2.79 -10.09 5.61
N PRO A 121 -1.65 -10.17 6.31
CA PRO A 121 -1.62 -9.88 7.75
C PRO A 121 -2.11 -8.48 8.11
N ALA A 122 -1.74 -7.46 7.33
CA ALA A 122 -2.20 -6.09 7.55
C ALA A 122 -3.73 -5.97 7.41
N ILE A 123 -4.32 -6.62 6.41
CA ILE A 123 -5.78 -6.68 6.25
C ILE A 123 -6.43 -7.41 7.42
N GLU A 124 -5.87 -8.54 7.85
CA GLU A 124 -6.40 -9.30 8.99
C GLU A 124 -6.34 -8.53 10.31
N GLU A 125 -5.28 -7.76 10.52
CA GLU A 125 -5.15 -6.86 11.68
C GLU A 125 -6.16 -5.72 11.60
N HIS A 126 -6.31 -5.10 10.44
CA HIS A 126 -7.32 -4.07 10.19
C HIS A 126 -8.73 -4.56 10.50
N LEU A 127 -9.09 -5.73 9.99
CA LEU A 127 -10.42 -6.33 10.19
C LEU A 127 -10.75 -6.61 11.65
N LYS A 128 -9.75 -6.87 12.51
CA LYS A 128 -9.99 -7.06 13.96
C LYS A 128 -10.36 -5.77 14.67
N ASN A 129 -9.89 -4.64 14.14
CA ASN A 129 -10.06 -3.31 14.74
C ASN A 129 -11.04 -2.43 13.94
N TYR A 130 -11.74 -3.01 12.96
CA TYR A 130 -12.63 -2.27 12.08
C TYR A 130 -13.79 -1.63 12.86
N ASP A 131 -13.99 -0.33 12.63
CA ASP A 131 -15.06 0.48 13.18
C ASP A 131 -15.82 1.14 12.03
N GLU A 132 -17.10 0.83 11.87
CA GLU A 132 -17.92 1.35 10.75
C GLU A 132 -18.12 2.88 10.80
N ASP A 133 -17.95 3.47 11.97
CA ASP A 133 -18.02 4.92 12.18
C ASP A 133 -16.68 5.62 11.88
N ASN A 134 -15.58 4.86 11.74
CA ASN A 134 -14.26 5.39 11.38
C ASN A 134 -13.83 4.93 9.97
N THR A 135 -13.75 5.87 9.03
CA THR A 135 -13.42 5.62 7.62
C THR A 135 -12.26 6.52 7.16
N ASP A 136 -11.20 6.54 7.95
CA ASP A 136 -10.01 7.38 7.74
C ASP A 136 -8.95 6.75 6.82
N ASP A 137 -9.23 5.54 6.31
CA ASP A 137 -8.40 4.83 5.34
C ASP A 137 -9.26 4.14 4.26
N PHE A 138 -8.60 3.77 3.16
CA PHE A 138 -9.26 3.18 2.01
C PHE A 138 -9.93 1.84 2.31
N ILE A 139 -9.33 0.97 3.14
CA ILE A 139 -9.89 -0.34 3.39
C ILE A 139 -11.14 -0.24 4.26
N SER A 140 -11.20 0.70 5.20
CA SER A 140 -12.38 1.01 5.99
C SER A 140 -13.53 1.51 5.11
N CYS A 141 -13.27 2.44 4.18
CA CYS A 141 -14.28 2.83 3.17
C CYS A 141 -14.74 1.64 2.33
N TYR A 142 -13.78 0.78 1.93
CA TYR A 142 -14.07 -0.37 1.08
C TYR A 142 -14.97 -1.38 1.79
N LEU A 143 -14.69 -1.71 3.06
CA LEU A 143 -15.47 -2.63 3.88
C LEU A 143 -16.88 -2.11 4.19
N LYS A 144 -17.06 -0.79 4.22
CA LYS A 144 -18.36 -0.16 4.44
C LYS A 144 -19.26 -0.19 3.21
N GLU A 145 -18.69 0.00 2.03
CA GLU A 145 -19.45 0.19 0.79
C GLU A 145 -19.59 -1.06 -0.08
N MET A 146 -18.71 -2.06 0.05
CA MET A 146 -18.61 -3.22 -0.85
C MET A 146 -18.82 -4.56 -0.15
#